data_AF-A0A953ICB0-F1
#
_entry.id   AF-A0A953ICB0-F1
#
_cell.length_a   1.000
_cell.length_b   1.000
_cell.length_c   1.000
_cell.angle_alpha   90.00
_cell.angle_beta   90.00
_cell.angle_gamma   90.00
#
_symmetry.space_group_name_H-M   'P 1'
#
loop_
_entity.id
_entity.type
_entity.pdbx_description
1 polymer ?
#
loop_
_entity_poly.entity_id
_entity_poly.type
_entity_poly.pdbx_seq_one_letter_code
_entity_poly.pdbx_strand_id
1 'polypeptide(L)' 'LAPYVGARLEVMERDAKAARGTKPVIFTNLKEEIGLAEVVEWIKKQVMLAGLEE' A
#
# COMPACT_ATOMS: atom_id res chain seq x y z
N LEU A 1 0.39 -9.55 10.74
CA LEU A 1 1.57 -10.29 10.24
C LEU A 1 1.18 -11.74 10.07
N ALA A 2 1.50 -12.38 8.95
CA ALA A 2 1.12 -13.76 8.68
C ALA A 2 2.10 -14.73 9.38
N PRO A 3 1.80 -15.22 10.60
CA PRO A 3 2.75 -16.01 11.40
C PRO A 3 3.00 -17.38 10.78
N TYR A 4 2.04 -17.83 9.96
CA TYR A 4 1.99 -19.17 9.39
C TYR A 4 2.76 -19.33 8.07
N VAL A 5 3.24 -18.24 7.48
CA VAL A 5 3.96 -18.28 6.18
C VAL A 5 5.42 -17.81 6.29
N GLY A 6 5.89 -17.53 7.51
CA GLY A 6 7.28 -17.10 7.77
C GLY A 6 7.66 -15.75 7.14
N ALA A 7 6.70 -14.95 6.70
CA ALA A 7 6.96 -13.67 6.06
C ALA A 7 7.32 -12.58 7.08
N ARG A 8 8.51 -11.98 6.92
CA ARG A 8 8.99 -10.83 7.70
C ARG A 8 8.65 -9.53 6.96
N LEU A 9 7.84 -8.67 7.57
CA LEU A 9 7.41 -7.43 6.92
C LEU A 9 8.56 -6.46 6.70
N GLU A 10 9.55 -6.47 7.57
CA GLU A 10 10.73 -5.61 7.49
C GLU A 10 11.55 -5.91 6.24
N VAL A 11 11.62 -7.19 5.85
CA VAL A 11 12.28 -7.64 4.62
C VAL A 11 11.48 -7.20 3.40
N MET A 12 10.16 -7.40 3.43
CA MET A 12 9.27 -6.96 2.36
C MET A 12 9.34 -5.45 2.13
N GLU A 13 9.37 -4.65 3.20
CA GLU A 13 9.45 -3.19 3.14
C GLU A 13 10.77 -2.73 2.52
N ARG A 14 11.89 -3.30 2.98
CA ARG A 14 13.22 -3.02 2.45
C ARG A 14 13.29 -3.32 0.95
N ASP A 15 12.83 -4.51 0.55
CA ASP A 15 12.92 -4.97 -0.83
C ASP A 15 12.00 -4.14 -1.74
N ALA A 16 10.80 -3.79 -1.27
CA ALA A 16 9.88 -2.91 -1.98
C ALA A 16 10.46 -1.49 -2.16
N LYS A 17 11.09 -0.91 -1.14
CA LYS A 17 11.76 0.40 -1.23
C LYS A 17 12.93 0.35 -2.23
N ALA A 18 13.76 -0.69 -2.17
CA ALA A 18 14.88 -0.86 -3.09
C ALA A 18 14.42 -0.98 -4.56
N ALA A 19 13.38 -1.79 -4.82
CA ALA A 19 12.87 -2.01 -6.18
C ALA A 19 12.12 -0.80 -6.76
N ARG A 20 11.46 0.01 -5.92
CA ARG A 20 10.57 1.08 -6.36
C ARG A 20 11.20 2.47 -6.30
N GLY A 21 12.40 2.61 -5.74
CA GLY A 21 13.11 3.88 -5.62
C GLY A 21 12.33 4.85 -4.74
N THR A 22 11.95 6.00 -5.30
CA THR A 22 11.20 7.05 -4.58
C THR A 22 9.67 6.86 -4.61
N LYS A 23 9.16 5.83 -5.30
CA LYS A 23 7.71 5.59 -5.39
C LYS A 23 7.17 5.05 -4.05
N PRO A 24 5.97 5.48 -3.63
CA PRO A 24 5.42 5.13 -2.31
C PRO A 24 5.07 3.64 -2.21
N VAL A 25 5.35 3.05 -1.04
CA VAL A 25 4.98 1.68 -0.67
C VAL A 25 3.94 1.76 0.45
N ILE A 26 2.80 1.09 0.27
CA ILE A 26 1.71 1.05 1.25
C ILE A 26 1.43 -0.43 1.53
N PHE A 27 1.51 -0.84 2.80
CA PHE A 27 1.06 -2.16 3.23
C PHE A 27 -0.44 -2.15 3.45
N THR A 28 -1.11 -3.25 3.09
CA THR A 28 -2.56 -3.35 3.28
C THR A 28 -2.95 -4.66 3.97
N ASN A 29 -4.04 -4.59 4.72
CA ASN A 29 -4.83 -5.75 5.12
C ASN A 29 -6.29 -5.42 4.82
N LEU A 30 -6.77 -5.86 3.65
CA LEU A 30 -8.09 -5.50 3.14
C LEU A 30 -9.24 -6.09 3.97
N LYS A 31 -8.98 -7.15 4.74
CA LYS A 31 -9.99 -7.73 5.65
C LYS A 31 -10.29 -6.79 6.83
N GLU A 32 -9.25 -6.13 7.32
CA GLU A 32 -9.32 -5.21 8.46
C GLU A 32 -9.24 -3.74 8.00
N GLU A 33 -9.36 -3.50 6.69
CA GLU A 33 -9.29 -2.19 6.02
C GLU A 33 -8.01 -1.36 6.28
N ILE A 34 -6.94 -1.98 6.79
CA ILE A 34 -5.67 -1.32 7.06
C ILE A 34 -5.01 -0.91 5.73
N GLY A 35 -4.58 0.34 5.62
CA GLY A 35 -3.92 0.90 4.44
C GLY A 35 -4.85 1.18 3.25
N LEU A 36 -6.15 0.83 3.36
CA LEU A 36 -7.13 1.06 2.29
C LEU A 36 -7.30 2.55 1.98
N ALA A 37 -7.47 3.37 3.01
CA ALA A 37 -7.63 4.82 2.85
C ALA A 37 -6.40 5.46 2.17
N GLU A 38 -5.19 5.04 2.54
CA GLU A 38 -3.95 5.54 1.92
C GLU A 38 -3.88 5.20 0.42
N VAL A 39 -4.31 3.99 0.03
CA VAL A 39 -4.38 3.59 -1.38
C VAL A 39 -5.40 4.42 -2.13
N VAL A 40 -6.61 4.61 -1.58
CA VAL A 40 -7.67 5.41 -2.20
C VAL A 40 -7.19 6.85 -2.44
N GLU A 41 -6.58 7.47 -1.42
CA GLU A 41 -6.04 8.82 -1.52
C GLU A 41 -4.90 8.92 -2.53
N TRP A 42 -4.03 7.91 -2.58
CA TRP A 42 -2.98 7.86 -3.60
C TRP A 42 -3.57 7.80 -5.01
N ILE A 43 -4.60 6.96 -5.24
CA ILE A 43 -5.27 6.86 -6.54
C ILE A 43 -5.92 8.20 -6.92
N LYS A 44 -6.69 8.82 -6.02
CA LYS A 44 -7.34 10.12 -6.28
C LYS A 44 -6.33 11.18 -6.71
N LYS A 45 -5.17 11.23 -6.03
CA LYS A 45 -4.09 12.19 -6.31
C LYS A 45 -3.35 11.90 -7.61
N GLN A 46 -3.07 10.64 -7.93
CA GLN A 46 -2.20 10.27 -9.05
C GLN A 46 -2.95 10.02 -10.36
N VAL A 47 -4.23 9.67 -10.30
CA VAL A 47 -5.01 9.20 -11.45
C VAL A 47 -6.13 10.19 -11.81
N MET A 48 -6.09 11.41 -11.27
CA MET A 48 -7.08 12.47 -11.52
C MET A 48 -8.54 12.04 -11.24
N LEU A 49 -8.76 11.05 -10.35
CA LEU A 49 -10.11 10.57 -9.98
C LEU A 49 -10.82 11.50 -8.99
N ALA A 50 -10.31 12.71 -8.75
CA ALA A 50 -10.91 13.71 -7.88
C ALA A 50 -12.25 14.29 -8.41
N GLY A 51 -12.84 13.72 -9.46
CA GLY A 51 -14.11 14.14 -10.06
C GLY A 51 -15.16 13.03 -10.21
N LEU A 52 -14.95 11.85 -9.61
CA LEU A 52 -15.92 10.73 -9.61
C LEU A 52 -16.76 10.68 -8.32
N GLU A 53 -17.01 11.83 -7.70
CA GLU A 53 -17.93 11.90 -6.57
C GLU A 53 -19.37 11.93 -7.10
N GLU A 54 -20.18 10.92 -6.75
CA GLU A 54 -21.65 10.90 -6.91
C GLU A 54 -22.33 11.76 -5.85
#